data_AF-A0A151JFH7-F1
#
_entry.id   AF-A0A151JFH7-F1
#
_cell.length_a   1.000
_cell.length_b   1.000
_cell.length_c   1.000
_cell.angle_alpha   90.00
_cell.angle_beta   90.00
_cell.angle_gamma   90.00
#
_symmetry.space_group_name_H-M   'P 1'
#
loop_
_entity.id
_entity.type
_entity.pdbx_description
1 polymer ?
#
loop_
_entity_poly.entity_id
_entity_poly.type
_entity_poly.pdbx_seq_one_letter_code
_entity_poly.pdbx_strand_id
1 'polypeptide(L)'
;VRWKEKKYISDSTYRGLLCNDGILPMAYALPKILVYKQDCPFRIIVSSINSPLYSLAVFLHNIIIKTIPKADSHIDNSFKLVKELDDRRLSDEFQLMSLDVVTIFLRGIHKLSDRWEKCIASDKQYFE
;
A
#
# COMPACT_ATOMS: atom_id res chain seq x y z
N VAL A 1 9.36 10.31 -22.25
CA VAL A 1 10.56 10.69 -23.06
C VAL A 1 11.83 10.81 -22.22
N ARG A 2 11.86 11.65 -21.17
CA ARG A 2 13.05 11.82 -20.28
C ARG A 2 13.67 10.53 -19.72
N TRP A 3 12.87 9.53 -19.34
CA TRP A 3 13.39 8.27 -18.77
C TRP A 3 14.04 7.35 -19.81
N LYS A 4 13.56 7.42 -21.07
CA LYS A 4 14.17 6.74 -22.20
C LYS A 4 15.48 7.41 -22.61
N GLU A 5 15.51 8.75 -22.65
CA GLU A 5 16.72 9.54 -22.94
C GLU A 5 17.85 9.25 -21.93
N LYS A 6 17.49 9.11 -20.65
CA LYS A 6 18.43 8.76 -19.57
C LYS A 6 18.77 7.26 -19.48
N LYS A 7 18.26 6.42 -20.41
CA LYS A 7 18.46 4.96 -20.47
C LYS A 7 18.06 4.20 -19.19
N TYR A 8 17.11 4.75 -18.40
CA TYR A 8 16.59 4.05 -17.22
C TYR A 8 15.62 2.92 -17.56
N ILE A 9 15.07 2.94 -18.78
CA ILE A 9 14.05 2.00 -19.25
C ILE A 9 14.42 1.57 -20.67
N SER A 10 14.23 0.27 -20.98
CA SER A 10 14.44 -0.28 -22.31
C SER A 10 13.38 0.21 -23.31
N ASP A 11 13.68 0.12 -24.61
CA ASP A 11 12.72 0.50 -25.65
C ASP A 11 11.44 -0.36 -25.64
N SER A 12 11.55 -1.64 -25.29
CA SER A 12 10.40 -2.53 -25.17
C SER A 12 9.48 -2.11 -24.01
N THR A 13 10.06 -1.81 -22.85
CA THR A 13 9.29 -1.34 -21.69
C THR A 13 8.70 0.04 -21.95
N TYR A 14 9.43 0.95 -22.60
CA TYR A 14 8.90 2.26 -22.98
C TYR A 14 7.65 2.14 -23.88
N ARG A 15 7.70 1.28 -24.90
CA ARG A 15 6.56 1.03 -25.80
C ARG A 15 5.37 0.39 -25.07
N GLY A 16 5.62 -0.50 -24.12
CA GLY A 16 4.56 -1.12 -23.30
C GLY A 16 3.92 -0.17 -22.28
N LEU A 17 4.65 0.86 -21.83
CA LEU A 17 4.14 1.88 -20.91
C LEU A 17 3.43 3.03 -21.64
N LEU A 18 3.72 3.22 -22.92
CA LEU A 18 3.10 4.25 -23.74
C LEU A 18 1.66 3.84 -24.06
N CYS A 19 0.68 4.59 -23.54
CA CYS A 19 -0.71 4.44 -23.93
C CYS A 19 -1.04 5.46 -25.02
N ASN A 20 -1.36 4.99 -26.22
CA ASN A 20 -1.82 5.84 -27.32
C ASN A 20 -3.36 5.94 -27.36
N ASP A 21 -4.06 4.85 -27.06
CA ASP A 21 -5.53 4.77 -27.10
C ASP A 21 -6.07 4.31 -25.73
N GLY A 22 -6.15 5.26 -24.79
CA GLY A 22 -6.62 4.99 -23.44
C GLY A 22 -8.13 4.96 -23.34
N ILE A 23 -8.69 3.88 -22.80
CA ILE A 23 -10.12 3.82 -22.43
C ILE A 23 -10.32 4.59 -21.13
N LEU A 24 -11.35 5.44 -21.08
CA LEU A 24 -11.71 6.17 -19.87
C LEU A 24 -12.07 5.19 -18.73
N PRO A 25 -11.64 5.45 -17.49
CA PRO A 25 -12.05 4.67 -16.32
C PRO A 25 -13.57 4.57 -16.23
N MET A 26 -14.08 3.35 -16.05
CA MET A 26 -15.52 3.12 -15.91
C MET A 26 -15.93 3.24 -14.44
N ALA A 27 -16.91 4.11 -14.17
CA ALA A 27 -17.54 4.21 -12.86
C ALA A 27 -18.79 3.32 -12.80
N TYR A 28 -18.92 2.53 -11.74
CA TYR A 28 -20.12 1.76 -11.47
C TYR A 28 -20.50 1.84 -9.99
N ALA A 29 -21.80 1.68 -9.73
CA ALA A 29 -22.36 1.70 -8.40
C ALA A 29 -22.47 0.26 -7.85
N LEU A 30 -21.91 0.01 -6.66
CA LEU A 30 -22.10 -1.26 -5.97
C LEU A 30 -23.08 -1.07 -4.79
N PRO A 31 -24.13 -1.89 -4.67
CA PRO A 31 -24.99 -1.88 -3.49
C PRO A 31 -24.18 -2.29 -2.26
N LYS A 32 -24.28 -1.54 -1.17
CA LYS A 32 -23.72 -1.99 0.10
C LYS A 32 -24.58 -3.18 0.56
N ILE A 33 -23.92 -4.29 0.90
CA ILE A 33 -24.49 -5.61 1.28
C ILE A 33 -25.50 -5.56 2.47
N LEU A 34 -25.72 -4.38 3.04
CA LEU A 34 -26.77 -4.12 4.04
C LEU A 34 -28.07 -3.73 3.33
N VAL A 35 -28.61 -4.65 2.53
CA VAL A 35 -29.82 -4.51 1.69
C VAL A 35 -31.11 -4.37 2.52
N TYR A 36 -31.05 -4.49 3.85
CA TYR A 36 -32.22 -4.35 4.73
C TYR A 36 -32.47 -2.90 5.24
N LYS A 37 -31.63 -1.92 4.89
CA LYS A 37 -31.87 -0.52 5.32
C LYS A 37 -32.51 0.28 4.18
N GLN A 38 -33.61 0.94 4.49
CA GLN A 38 -34.53 1.58 3.54
C GLN A 38 -33.95 2.80 2.79
N ASP A 39 -32.71 3.20 3.08
CA ASP A 39 -31.96 4.29 2.42
C ASP A 39 -30.45 3.97 2.39
N CYS A 40 -30.03 3.01 1.57
CA CYS A 40 -28.62 2.67 1.40
C CYS A 40 -28.02 3.38 0.18
N PRO A 41 -27.12 4.37 0.36
CA PRO A 41 -26.42 4.98 -0.77
C PRO A 41 -25.49 3.96 -1.42
N PHE A 42 -25.48 3.94 -2.76
CA PHE A 42 -24.53 3.14 -3.52
C PHE A 42 -23.09 3.56 -3.19
N ARG A 43 -22.17 2.59 -3.14
CA ARG A 43 -20.74 2.90 -3.19
C ARG A 43 -20.34 3.04 -4.64
N ILE A 44 -20.03 4.25 -5.08
CA ILE A 44 -19.44 4.48 -6.40
C ILE A 44 -18.02 3.91 -6.37
N ILE A 45 -17.71 3.04 -7.33
CA ILE A 45 -16.39 2.48 -7.56
C ILE A 45 -15.95 2.93 -8.94
N VAL A 46 -14.80 3.58 -9.02
CA VAL A 46 -14.16 3.95 -10.29
C VAL A 46 -13.11 2.89 -10.59
N SER A 47 -13.37 2.05 -11.59
CA SER A 47 -12.39 1.06 -12.04
C SER A 47 -11.37 1.74 -12.95
N SER A 48 -10.11 1.72 -12.53
CA SER A 48 -8.97 2.14 -13.35
C SER A 48 -8.36 0.98 -14.15
N ILE A 49 -9.02 -0.19 -14.17
CA ILE A 49 -8.58 -1.36 -14.96
C ILE A 49 -8.71 -1.01 -16.44
N ASN A 50 -7.65 -1.28 -17.22
CA ASN A 50 -7.53 -0.91 -18.64
C ASN A 50 -7.55 0.61 -18.92
N SER A 51 -7.40 1.44 -17.89
CA SER A 51 -7.21 2.87 -18.07
C SER A 51 -5.81 3.17 -18.64
N PRO A 52 -5.62 4.33 -19.31
CA PRO A 52 -4.32 4.71 -19.87
C PRO A 52 -3.16 4.72 -18.87
N LEU A 53 -3.44 4.90 -17.59
CA LEU A 53 -2.43 4.94 -16.53
C LEU A 53 -2.19 3.59 -15.86
N TYR A 54 -2.98 2.57 -16.18
CA TYR A 54 -2.91 1.27 -15.51
C TYR A 54 -1.53 0.60 -15.70
N SER A 55 -1.03 0.57 -16.94
CA SER A 55 0.28 -0.03 -17.26
C SER A 55 1.42 0.64 -16.50
N LEU A 56 1.37 1.96 -16.38
CA LEU A 56 2.34 2.73 -15.60
C LEU A 56 2.25 2.44 -14.10
N ALA A 57 1.03 2.38 -13.56
CA ALA A 57 0.81 2.07 -12.15
C ALA A 57 1.32 0.66 -11.78
N VAL A 58 1.03 -0.35 -12.62
CA VAL A 58 1.52 -1.73 -12.43
C VAL A 58 3.04 -1.77 -12.47
N PHE A 59 3.66 -1.04 -13.39
CA PHE A 59 5.11 -0.97 -13.49
C PHE A 59 5.75 -0.38 -12.22
N LEU A 60 5.24 0.74 -11.73
CA LEU A 60 5.72 1.35 -10.47
C LEU A 60 5.50 0.44 -9.27
N HIS A 61 4.32 -0.16 -9.18
CA HIS A 61 3.98 -1.11 -8.13
C HIS A 61 4.95 -2.30 -8.09
N ASN A 62 5.32 -2.84 -9.24
CA ASN A 62 6.28 -3.94 -9.34
C ASN A 62 7.70 -3.54 -8.87
N ILE A 63 8.10 -2.28 -9.07
CA ILE A 63 9.37 -1.76 -8.56
C ILE A 63 9.28 -1.64 -7.02
N ILE A 64 8.21 -1.06 -6.50
CA ILE A 64 8.02 -0.84 -5.06
C ILE A 64 7.99 -2.18 -4.32
N ILE A 65 7.20 -3.16 -4.78
CA ILE A 65 7.12 -4.47 -4.13
C ILE A 65 8.46 -5.20 -4.11
N LYS A 66 9.28 -5.06 -5.15
CA LYS A 66 10.60 -5.70 -5.20
C LYS A 66 11.64 -5.00 -4.34
N THR A 67 11.48 -3.71 -4.11
CA THR A 67 12.46 -2.90 -3.35
C THR A 67 12.17 -2.91 -1.85
N ILE A 68 10.92 -3.08 -1.44
CA ILE A 68 10.55 -3.16 -0.02
C ILE A 68 10.68 -4.62 0.43
N PRO A 69 11.61 -4.95 1.35
CA PRO A 69 11.70 -6.29 1.90
C PRO A 69 10.43 -6.60 2.71
N LYS A 70 9.94 -7.83 2.59
CA LYS A 70 8.86 -8.31 3.45
C LYS A 70 9.39 -8.42 4.87
N ALA A 71 8.65 -7.87 5.84
CA ALA A 71 8.97 -8.06 7.25
C ALA A 71 8.83 -9.54 7.62
N ASP A 72 9.62 -10.00 8.60
CA ASP A 72 9.53 -11.38 9.09
C ASP A 72 8.15 -11.72 9.68
N SER A 73 7.44 -10.70 10.15
CA SER A 73 6.06 -10.79 10.64
C SER A 73 5.00 -10.72 9.53
N HIS A 74 5.38 -10.78 8.25
CA HIS A 74 4.43 -10.66 7.13
C HIS A 74 3.55 -11.91 7.00
N ILE A 75 2.24 -11.69 7.07
CA ILE A 75 1.24 -12.75 6.95
C ILE A 75 0.37 -12.47 5.72
N ASP A 76 0.37 -13.42 4.78
CA ASP A 76 -0.27 -13.23 3.47
C ASP A 76 -1.80 -13.32 3.52
N ASN A 77 -2.35 -14.14 4.43
CA ASN A 77 -3.79 -14.32 4.56
C ASN A 77 -4.20 -14.72 5.99
N SER A 78 -5.51 -14.60 6.26
CA SER A 78 -6.09 -14.98 7.56
C SER A 78 -5.91 -16.46 7.89
N PHE A 79 -5.92 -17.34 6.88
CA PHE A 79 -5.72 -18.77 7.10
C PHE A 79 -4.31 -19.09 7.60
N LYS A 80 -3.28 -18.45 7.03
CA LYS A 80 -1.88 -18.56 7.48
C LYS A 80 -1.72 -17.97 8.89
N LEU A 81 -2.39 -16.85 9.17
CA LEU A 81 -2.40 -16.26 10.52
C LEU A 81 -2.87 -17.27 11.57
N VAL A 82 -4.03 -17.90 11.34
CA VAL A 82 -4.59 -18.87 12.29
C VAL A 82 -3.65 -20.04 12.49
N LYS A 83 -3.07 -20.58 11.41
CA LYS A 83 -2.12 -21.69 11.48
C LYS A 83 -0.86 -21.35 12.28
N GLU A 84 -0.30 -20.15 12.09
CA GLU A 84 0.90 -19.70 12.82
C GLU A 84 0.63 -19.39 14.30
N LEU A 85 -0.63 -19.08 14.63
CA LEU A 85 -1.06 -18.80 16.01
C LEU A 85 -1.50 -20.06 16.77
N ASP A 86 -1.93 -21.12 16.07
CA ASP A 86 -2.47 -22.35 16.68
C ASP A 86 -1.46 -23.03 17.62
N ASP A 87 -0.18 -23.02 17.24
CA ASP A 87 0.91 -23.63 18.03
C ASP A 87 1.51 -22.67 19.08
N ARG A 88 1.09 -21.39 19.12
CA ARG A 88 1.68 -20.38 20.02
C ARG A 88 0.72 -20.03 21.15
N ARG A 89 1.02 -20.52 22.35
CA ARG A 89 0.36 -20.05 23.58
C ARG A 89 0.93 -18.68 23.97
N LEU A 90 0.09 -17.65 23.90
CA LEU A 90 0.39 -16.34 24.46
C LEU A 90 0.41 -16.48 26.00
N SER A 91 1.49 -16.02 26.64
CA SER A 91 1.54 -15.88 28.09
C SER A 91 0.64 -14.71 28.52
N ASP A 92 0.09 -14.75 29.74
CA ASP A 92 -0.84 -13.74 30.29
C ASP A 92 -0.26 -12.31 30.33
N GLU A 93 1.06 -12.18 30.15
CA GLU A 93 1.75 -10.89 30.05
C GLU A 93 1.60 -10.20 28.68
N PHE A 94 1.17 -10.95 27.64
CA PHE A 94 1.08 -10.43 26.27
C PHE A 94 -0.37 -10.22 25.85
N GLN A 95 -0.68 -8.98 25.47
CA GLN A 95 -2.00 -8.60 24.96
C GLN A 95 -1.99 -8.50 23.43
N LEU A 96 -2.94 -9.15 22.77
CA LEU A 96 -3.14 -9.03 21.33
C LEU A 96 -3.96 -7.78 21.01
N MET A 97 -3.40 -6.88 20.20
CA MET A 97 -4.08 -5.67 19.75
C MET A 97 -4.26 -5.69 18.24
N SER A 98 -5.50 -5.47 17.78
CA SER A 98 -5.82 -5.23 16.37
C SER A 98 -5.78 -3.74 16.08
N LEU A 99 -5.04 -3.35 15.04
CA LEU A 99 -4.88 -1.95 14.63
C LEU A 99 -5.33 -1.81 13.17
N ASP A 100 -6.25 -0.88 12.93
CA ASP A 100 -6.71 -0.56 11.56
C ASP A 100 -5.74 0.42 10.88
N VAL A 101 -5.68 0.39 9.54
CA VAL A 101 -4.77 1.17 8.69
C VAL A 101 -4.86 2.67 8.97
N VAL A 102 -6.07 3.17 9.22
CA VAL A 102 -6.31 4.58 9.59
C VAL A 102 -5.60 4.90 10.91
N THR A 103 -5.68 4.01 11.90
CA THR A 103 -5.03 4.17 13.21
C THR A 103 -3.51 4.06 13.10
N ILE A 104 -3.00 3.19 12.23
CA ILE A 104 -1.56 3.03 11.96
C ILE A 104 -0.99 4.29 11.30
N PHE A 105 -1.67 4.86 10.32
CA PHE A 105 -1.16 6.03 9.60
C PHE A 105 -1.08 7.26 10.51
N LEU A 106 -2.14 7.50 11.30
CA LEU A 106 -2.17 8.60 12.27
C LEU A 106 -1.10 8.42 13.36
N ARG A 107 -0.99 7.24 13.99
CA ARG A 107 -0.02 7.02 15.08
C ARG A 107 1.42 6.85 14.59
N GLY A 108 1.60 6.26 13.43
CA GLY A 108 2.90 6.01 12.80
C GLY A 108 3.60 7.30 12.40
N ILE A 109 2.86 8.27 11.85
CA ILE A 109 3.42 9.60 11.52
C ILE A 109 3.87 10.34 12.79
N HIS A 110 3.07 10.31 13.86
CA HIS A 110 3.46 10.91 15.14
C HIS A 110 4.75 10.27 15.70
N LYS A 111 4.84 8.94 15.74
CA LYS A 111 6.06 8.24 16.21
C LYS A 111 7.26 8.44 15.29
N LEU A 112 7.04 8.57 13.98
CA LEU A 112 8.12 8.89 13.03
C LEU A 112 8.62 10.31 13.27
N SER A 113 7.73 11.30 13.49
CA SER A 113 8.13 12.67 13.88
C SER A 113 9.03 12.66 15.12
N ASP A 114 8.63 11.93 16.17
CA ASP A 114 9.43 11.82 17.40
C ASP A 114 10.78 11.13 17.18
N ARG A 115 10.86 10.15 16.27
CA ARG A 115 12.15 9.51 15.89
C ARG A 115 13.01 10.44 15.05
N TRP A 116 12.43 11.18 14.12
CA TRP A 116 13.14 12.13 13.28
C TRP A 116 13.73 13.29 14.10
N GLU A 117 13.00 13.81 15.09
CA GLU A 117 13.52 14.82 16.02
C GLU A 117 14.68 14.28 16.89
N LYS A 118 14.59 13.03 17.35
CA LYS A 118 15.69 12.38 18.09
C LYS A 118 16.93 12.13 17.23
N CYS A 119 16.78 11.78 15.96
CA CYS A 119 17.91 11.64 15.04
C CYS A 119 18.58 13.00 14.78
N ILE A 120 17.80 14.07 14.56
CA ILE A 120 18.33 15.43 14.39
C ILE A 120 19.02 15.93 15.66
N ALA A 121 18.52 15.58 16.86
CA ALA A 121 19.16 15.91 18.13
C ALA A 121 20.47 15.13 18.37
N SER A 122 20.57 13.90 17.86
CA SER A 122 21.77 13.07 17.99
C SER A 122 22.88 13.48 17.01
N ASP A 123 22.52 13.96 15.80
CA ASP A 123 23.48 14.43 14.81
C ASP A 123 24.12 15.79 15.17
N LYS A 124 23.49 16.57 16.06
CA LYS A 124 24.08 17.81 16.60
C LYS A 124 25.22 17.58 17.58
N GLN A 125 25.42 16.35 18.05
CA GLN A 125 26.48 16.00 19.01
C GLN A 125 27.81 15.65 18.31
N TYR A 126 27.84 15.60 16.97
CA TYR A 126 29.04 15.34 16.16
C TYR A 126 29.61 16.61 15.50
N PHE A 127 29.04 17.79 15.79
CA PHE A 127 29.47 19.09 15.26
C PHE A 127 29.81 20.09 16.38
N GLU A 128 30.43 19.62 17.46
CA GLU A 128 31.27 20.41 18.37
C GLU A 128 32.65 19.74 18.52
#